data_AF-A0A5A9ENB3-F1
#
_entry.id   AF-A0A5A9ENB3-F1
#
_cell.length_a   1.000
_cell.length_b   1.000
_cell.length_c   1.000
_cell.angle_alpha   90.00
_cell.angle_beta   90.00
_cell.angle_gamma   90.00
#
_symmetry.space_group_name_H-M   'P 1'
#
loop_
_entity.id
_entity.type
_entity.pdbx_description
1 polymer ?
#
loop_
_entity_poly.entity_id
_entity_poly.type
_entity_poly.pdbx_seq_one_letter_code
_entity_poly.pdbx_strand_id
1 'polypeptide(L)'
;MSDSLSQRLDAIHSMLSAGHRNLRIERHTLVLWGLTGAALLLFSDRILTPAQFADVTQQAVAWLLLLTLSLGGVAVLDWHLTRRVKRERDEAWSFIHRQVLKVWWLLVALGILMTFATFFFGGGYMVCAAWVVLIGLGLYVHGLFSEELLEWIGVLTILTGIASLVYRLDYTIIRLIAASVFGLGLPLLALMLDRGRARPSWHRMAQSAAWMLVVLGVPLALRHHGDFGAPADAPALSLDAFRKGAGAVGRHVLTLPAGTPVPVEIRVNGNIFRNDPATTLPLTLSKPVELVLENGVPTGDARFDGEPWMRGTVGLWLHVPKLDGDLTPDGGPVVRAVVNANTMAAPRP
;
A
#
# COMPACT_ATOMS: atom_id res chain seq x y z
N MET A 1 1.58 8.41 64.21
CA MET A 1 1.40 9.43 63.15
C MET A 1 2.36 9.25 61.97
N SER A 2 3.36 8.36 62.03
CA SER A 2 4.29 8.03 60.93
C SER A 2 3.74 7.04 59.90
N ASP A 3 2.79 6.18 60.29
CA ASP A 3 2.26 5.10 59.43
C ASP A 3 1.45 5.62 58.22
N SER A 4 0.92 6.85 58.28
CA SER A 4 0.12 7.43 57.18
C SER A 4 0.98 8.05 56.08
N LEU A 5 2.22 8.45 56.38
CA LEU A 5 3.13 9.06 55.41
C LEU A 5 3.90 7.98 54.63
N SER A 6 4.33 6.91 55.30
CA SER A 6 4.91 5.72 54.66
C SER A 6 3.89 5.05 53.74
N GLN A 7 2.65 4.84 54.17
CA GLN A 7 1.58 4.32 53.29
C GLN A 7 1.31 5.21 52.08
N ARG A 8 1.39 6.54 52.22
CA ARG A 8 1.23 7.47 51.10
C ARG A 8 2.41 7.43 50.14
N LEU A 9 3.63 7.35 50.65
CA LEU A 9 4.84 7.21 49.82
C LEU A 9 4.88 5.86 49.13
N ASP A 10 4.49 4.77 49.78
CA ASP A 10 4.35 3.44 49.18
C ASP A 10 3.20 3.39 48.18
N ALA A 11 2.09 4.09 48.41
CA ALA A 11 1.04 4.27 47.42
C ALA A 11 1.53 5.09 46.21
N ILE A 12 2.33 6.14 46.41
CA ILE A 12 2.92 6.94 45.33
C ILE A 12 3.99 6.13 44.59
N HIS A 13 4.82 5.35 45.29
CA HIS A 13 5.86 4.52 44.71
C HIS A 13 5.25 3.32 43.97
N SER A 14 4.19 2.71 44.51
CA SER A 14 3.40 1.68 43.82
C SER A 14 2.61 2.26 42.66
N MET A 15 2.12 3.50 42.72
CA MET A 15 1.51 4.20 41.58
C MET A 15 2.54 4.60 40.51
N LEU A 16 3.75 5.00 40.88
CA LEU A 16 4.84 5.35 39.95
C LEU A 16 5.44 4.10 39.30
N SER A 17 5.63 3.03 40.05
CA SER A 17 6.04 1.72 39.53
C SER A 17 4.92 1.01 38.76
N ALA A 18 3.65 1.19 39.14
CA ALA A 18 2.51 0.78 38.31
C ALA A 18 2.38 1.64 37.04
N GLY A 19 2.84 2.90 37.08
CA GLY A 19 3.01 3.75 35.91
C GLY A 19 4.06 3.24 34.92
N HIS A 20 4.98 2.40 35.37
CA HIS A 20 5.93 1.64 34.54
C HIS A 20 5.36 0.30 34.04
N ARG A 21 4.07 -0.01 34.26
CA ARG A 21 3.49 -1.21 33.64
C ARG A 21 3.52 -1.06 32.13
N ASN A 22 4.20 -2.01 31.48
CA ASN A 22 4.23 -2.16 30.03
C ASN A 22 2.84 -1.96 29.44
N LEU A 23 2.76 -1.05 28.48
CA LEU A 23 1.57 -0.72 27.73
C LEU A 23 1.15 -1.97 26.95
N ARG A 24 0.17 -2.72 27.43
CA ARG A 24 -0.24 -3.96 26.75
C ARG A 24 -1.14 -3.64 25.56
N ILE A 25 -0.73 -4.08 24.38
CA ILE A 25 -1.63 -4.18 23.22
C ILE A 25 -2.40 -5.49 23.34
N GLU A 26 -3.71 -5.43 23.13
CA GLU A 26 -4.53 -6.63 23.12
C GLU A 26 -4.39 -7.36 21.78
N ARG A 27 -4.41 -8.70 21.81
CA ARG A 27 -4.19 -9.53 20.61
C ARG A 27 -5.24 -9.27 19.53
N HIS A 28 -6.50 -9.06 19.94
CA HIS A 28 -7.57 -8.77 19.00
C HIS A 28 -7.32 -7.48 18.23
N THR A 29 -6.65 -6.48 18.81
CA THR A 29 -6.31 -5.23 18.12
C THR A 29 -5.44 -5.52 16.89
N LEU A 30 -4.34 -6.25 17.07
CA LEU A 30 -3.44 -6.59 15.96
C LEU A 30 -4.13 -7.45 14.89
N VAL A 31 -4.98 -8.39 15.31
CA VAL A 31 -5.73 -9.24 14.38
C VAL A 31 -6.76 -8.43 13.59
N LEU A 32 -7.57 -7.61 14.25
CA LEU A 32 -8.63 -6.82 13.61
C LEU A 32 -8.04 -5.81 12.62
N TRP A 33 -7.09 -5.00 13.07
CA TRP A 33 -6.43 -4.00 12.21
C TRP A 33 -5.66 -4.68 11.06
N GLY A 34 -5.03 -5.82 11.32
CA GLY A 34 -4.34 -6.60 10.29
C GLY A 34 -5.25 -7.16 9.20
N LEU A 35 -6.30 -7.87 9.60
CA LEU A 35 -7.24 -8.46 8.65
C LEU A 35 -7.97 -7.40 7.84
N THR A 36 -8.37 -6.29 8.46
CA THR A 36 -9.02 -5.19 7.74
C THR A 36 -8.07 -4.50 6.79
N GLY A 37 -6.83 -4.20 7.20
CA GLY A 37 -5.83 -3.60 6.31
C GLY A 37 -5.55 -4.48 5.10
N ALA A 38 -5.39 -5.79 5.30
CA ALA A 38 -5.20 -6.73 4.20
C ALA A 38 -6.42 -6.82 3.28
N ALA A 39 -7.62 -6.84 3.84
CA ALA A 39 -8.85 -6.86 3.06
C ALA A 39 -9.00 -5.60 2.20
N LEU A 40 -8.72 -4.42 2.76
CA LEU A 40 -8.72 -3.17 2.01
C LEU A 40 -7.69 -3.21 0.87
N LEU A 41 -6.47 -3.68 1.12
CA LEU A 41 -5.43 -3.74 0.09
C LEU A 41 -5.74 -4.76 -1.02
N LEU A 42 -6.38 -5.89 -0.72
CA LEU A 42 -6.62 -6.96 -1.69
C LEU A 42 -7.94 -6.80 -2.46
N PHE A 43 -8.96 -6.20 -1.84
CA PHE A 43 -10.31 -6.17 -2.41
C PHE A 43 -10.79 -4.79 -2.84
N SER A 44 -10.12 -3.71 -2.43
CA SER A 44 -10.55 -2.34 -2.78
C SER A 44 -10.71 -2.12 -4.28
N ASP A 45 -9.73 -2.54 -5.10
CA ASP A 45 -9.80 -2.38 -6.56
C ASP A 45 -10.91 -3.22 -7.22
N ARG A 46 -11.47 -4.21 -6.51
CA ARG A 46 -12.65 -4.97 -6.97
C ARG A 46 -13.96 -4.34 -6.52
N ILE A 47 -13.95 -3.65 -5.37
CA ILE A 47 -15.12 -2.96 -4.81
C ILE A 47 -15.35 -1.65 -5.57
N LEU A 48 -14.29 -0.87 -5.76
CA LEU A 48 -14.30 0.43 -6.41
C LEU A 48 -13.48 0.37 -7.70
N THR A 49 -14.14 0.18 -8.84
CA THR A 49 -13.46 0.19 -10.15
C THR A 49 -13.50 1.58 -10.77
N PRO A 50 -12.45 2.02 -11.48
CA PRO A 50 -12.46 3.34 -12.14
C PRO A 50 -13.63 3.52 -13.11
N ALA A 51 -14.06 2.44 -13.76
CA ALA A 51 -15.19 2.46 -14.70
C ALA A 51 -16.55 2.77 -14.05
N GLN A 52 -16.68 2.64 -12.72
CA GLN A 52 -17.91 2.98 -12.00
C GLN A 52 -18.10 4.50 -11.84
N PHE A 53 -17.06 5.31 -12.02
CA PHE A 53 -17.06 6.73 -11.72
C PHE A 53 -16.75 7.57 -12.96
N ALA A 54 -17.57 8.58 -13.22
CA ALA A 54 -17.36 9.48 -14.35
C ALA A 54 -16.35 10.60 -14.04
N ASP A 55 -16.16 10.93 -12.76
CA ASP A 55 -15.25 11.98 -12.28
C ASP A 55 -14.36 11.47 -11.14
N VAL A 56 -13.11 11.93 -11.13
CA VAL A 56 -12.08 11.65 -10.11
C VAL A 56 -12.57 12.07 -8.72
N THR A 57 -13.32 13.17 -8.62
CA THR A 57 -13.88 13.63 -7.34
C THR A 57 -14.82 12.59 -6.72
N GLN A 58 -15.68 11.97 -7.54
CA GLN A 58 -16.61 10.94 -7.08
C GLN A 58 -15.87 9.68 -6.63
N GLN A 59 -14.82 9.29 -7.38
CA GLN A 59 -13.96 8.18 -7.01
C GLN A 59 -13.25 8.44 -5.66
N ALA A 60 -12.72 9.65 -5.46
CA ALA A 60 -12.04 10.03 -4.22
C ALA A 60 -12.98 10.00 -3.00
N VAL A 61 -14.22 10.49 -3.16
CA VAL A 61 -15.24 10.44 -2.11
C VAL A 61 -15.65 9.00 -1.80
N ALA A 62 -15.84 8.16 -2.81
CA ALA A 62 -16.17 6.74 -2.61
C ALA A 62 -15.07 6.02 -1.83
N TRP A 63 -13.80 6.30 -2.14
CA TRP A 63 -12.66 5.78 -1.39
C TRP A 63 -12.62 6.28 0.05
N LEU A 64 -12.89 7.57 0.27
CA LEU A 64 -12.94 8.13 1.62
C LEU A 64 -14.06 7.48 2.46
N LEU A 65 -15.22 7.25 1.86
CA LEU A 65 -16.33 6.53 2.50
C LEU A 65 -15.95 5.10 2.84
N LEU A 66 -15.33 4.35 1.92
CA LEU A 66 -14.87 3.00 2.15
C LEU A 66 -13.87 2.93 3.31
N LEU A 67 -12.87 3.81 3.33
CA LEU A 67 -11.88 3.91 4.41
C LEU A 67 -12.53 4.27 5.74
N THR A 68 -13.46 5.23 5.75
CA THR A 68 -14.17 5.65 6.96
C THR A 68 -15.01 4.52 7.54
N LEU A 69 -15.78 3.81 6.71
CA LEU A 69 -16.62 2.71 7.15
C LEU A 69 -15.80 1.53 7.67
N SER A 70 -14.75 1.15 6.94
CA SER A 70 -13.90 0.00 7.31
C SER A 70 -13.06 0.28 8.56
N LEU A 71 -12.27 1.36 8.55
CA LEU A 71 -11.38 1.69 9.67
C LEU A 71 -12.18 2.19 10.89
N GLY A 72 -13.27 2.93 10.67
CA GLY A 72 -14.17 3.36 11.73
C GLY A 72 -14.89 2.18 12.39
N GLY A 73 -15.40 1.23 11.59
CA GLY A 73 -16.04 0.01 12.10
C GLY A 73 -15.09 -0.83 12.95
N VAL A 74 -13.85 -1.01 12.48
CA VAL A 74 -12.81 -1.76 13.22
C VAL A 74 -12.38 -1.05 14.47
N ALA A 75 -12.23 0.27 14.45
CA ALA A 75 -11.92 1.03 15.64
C ALA A 75 -13.02 0.97 16.70
N VAL A 76 -14.29 1.03 16.29
CA VAL A 76 -15.43 0.85 17.21
C VAL A 76 -15.41 -0.55 17.81
N LEU A 77 -15.21 -1.58 16.99
CA LEU A 77 -15.14 -2.97 17.45
C LEU A 77 -13.96 -3.19 18.43
N ASP A 78 -12.77 -2.73 18.05
CA ASP A 78 -11.55 -2.80 18.88
C ASP A 78 -11.72 -2.04 20.20
N TRP A 79 -12.36 -0.87 20.17
CA TRP A 79 -12.70 -0.11 21.38
C TRP A 79 -13.63 -0.90 22.30
N HIS A 80 -14.71 -1.48 21.76
CA HIS A 80 -15.66 -2.24 22.56
C HIS A 80 -15.02 -3.48 23.20
N LEU A 81 -14.23 -4.24 22.43
CA LEU A 81 -13.52 -5.42 22.93
C LEU A 81 -12.47 -5.05 23.98
N THR A 82 -11.66 -4.03 23.70
CA THR A 82 -10.63 -3.55 24.64
C THR A 82 -11.26 -3.04 25.93
N ARG A 83 -12.38 -2.29 25.84
CA ARG A 83 -13.10 -1.81 27.03
C ARG A 83 -13.69 -2.96 27.85
N ARG A 84 -14.21 -3.99 27.19
CA ARG A 84 -14.72 -5.20 27.86
C ARG A 84 -13.62 -5.92 28.61
N VAL A 85 -12.50 -6.21 27.94
CA VAL A 85 -11.35 -6.93 28.54
C VAL A 85 -10.75 -6.14 29.71
N LYS A 86 -10.60 -4.81 29.57
CA LYS A 86 -10.06 -3.99 30.66
C LYS A 86 -11.01 -3.89 31.86
N ARG A 87 -12.33 -3.88 31.64
CA ARG A 87 -13.33 -3.94 32.72
C ARG A 87 -13.28 -5.28 33.45
N GLU A 88 -13.13 -6.38 32.74
CA GLU A 88 -13.00 -7.72 33.34
C GLU A 88 -11.71 -7.87 34.18
N ARG A 89 -10.69 -7.03 33.94
CA ARG A 89 -9.41 -7.03 34.66
C ARG A 89 -9.27 -5.89 35.69
N ASP A 90 -10.30 -5.06 35.88
CA ASP A 90 -10.25 -3.83 36.68
C ASP A 90 -9.04 -2.91 36.35
N GLU A 91 -8.63 -2.87 35.08
CA GLU A 91 -7.48 -2.10 34.61
C GLU A 91 -7.89 -0.69 34.12
N ALA A 92 -7.29 0.34 34.70
CA ALA A 92 -7.44 1.72 34.26
C ALA A 92 -6.50 2.09 33.10
N TRP A 93 -6.91 3.04 32.27
CA TRP A 93 -6.10 3.53 31.15
C TRP A 93 -5.01 4.48 31.66
N SER A 94 -3.74 4.08 31.51
CA SER A 94 -2.60 4.94 31.85
C SER A 94 -2.54 6.18 30.98
N PHE A 95 -1.86 7.22 31.48
CA PHE A 95 -1.63 8.45 30.72
C PHE A 95 -0.85 8.19 29.43
N ILE A 96 0.25 7.41 29.53
CA ILE A 96 1.10 7.04 28.39
C ILE A 96 0.28 6.33 27.32
N HIS A 97 -0.59 5.40 27.72
CA HIS A 97 -1.45 4.68 26.78
C HIS A 97 -2.38 5.60 26.00
N ARG A 98 -2.91 6.66 26.63
CA ARG A 98 -3.71 7.66 25.90
C ARG A 98 -2.88 8.48 24.92
N GLN A 99 -1.64 8.82 25.24
CA GLN A 99 -0.78 9.58 24.31
C GLN A 99 -0.37 8.72 23.11
N VAL A 100 0.04 7.47 23.36
CA VAL A 100 0.39 6.53 22.30
C VAL A 100 -0.81 6.26 21.37
N LEU A 101 -2.03 6.15 21.94
CA LEU A 101 -3.24 6.01 21.13
C LEU A 101 -3.51 7.26 20.26
N LYS A 102 -3.22 8.48 20.73
CA LYS A 102 -3.33 9.68 19.89
C LYS A 102 -2.35 9.64 18.71
N VAL A 103 -1.12 9.21 18.96
CA VAL A 103 -0.12 9.04 17.90
C VAL A 103 -0.60 8.00 16.88
N TRP A 104 -1.14 6.87 17.33
CA TRP A 104 -1.75 5.88 16.43
C TRP A 104 -2.82 6.48 15.53
N TRP A 105 -3.77 7.22 16.12
CA TRP A 105 -4.82 7.88 15.35
C TRP A 105 -4.31 8.94 14.39
N LEU A 106 -3.27 9.67 14.77
CA LEU A 106 -2.61 10.61 13.87
C LEU A 106 -1.99 9.91 12.66
N LEU A 107 -1.33 8.75 12.87
CA LEU A 107 -0.74 7.96 11.80
C LEU A 107 -1.81 7.35 10.87
N VAL A 108 -2.92 6.85 11.42
CA VAL A 108 -4.06 6.38 10.63
C VAL A 108 -4.67 7.51 9.82
N ALA A 109 -4.92 8.68 10.44
CA ALA A 109 -5.45 9.85 9.74
C ALA A 109 -4.51 10.32 8.62
N LEU A 110 -3.20 10.30 8.85
CA LEU A 110 -2.20 10.60 7.83
C LEU A 110 -2.25 9.59 6.67
N GLY A 111 -2.41 8.30 6.95
CA GLY A 111 -2.59 7.28 5.91
C GLY A 111 -3.85 7.50 5.06
N ILE A 112 -4.98 7.85 5.71
CA ILE A 112 -6.24 8.19 5.01
C ILE A 112 -6.03 9.44 4.15
N LEU A 113 -5.45 10.50 4.71
CA LEU A 113 -5.18 11.75 4.00
C LEU A 113 -4.28 11.51 2.78
N MET A 114 -3.19 10.75 2.94
CA MET A 114 -2.28 10.41 1.84
C MET A 114 -3.00 9.63 0.74
N THR A 115 -3.82 8.65 1.12
CA THR A 115 -4.62 7.87 0.15
C THR A 115 -5.57 8.78 -0.62
N PHE A 116 -6.29 9.66 0.08
CA PHE A 116 -7.20 10.62 -0.53
C PHE A 116 -6.48 11.65 -1.42
N ALA A 117 -5.31 12.13 -1.00
CA ALA A 117 -4.50 13.08 -1.76
C ALA A 117 -4.04 12.50 -3.11
N THR A 118 -3.86 11.18 -3.22
CA THR A 118 -3.36 10.58 -4.46
C THR A 118 -4.31 10.72 -5.65
N PHE A 119 -5.60 10.95 -5.42
CA PHE A 119 -6.56 11.24 -6.49
C PHE A 119 -6.30 12.60 -7.17
N PHE A 120 -5.72 13.55 -6.45
CA PHE A 120 -5.51 14.92 -6.94
C PHE A 120 -4.05 15.20 -7.30
N PHE A 121 -3.12 14.58 -6.58
CA PHE A 121 -1.67 14.84 -6.72
C PHE A 121 -0.89 13.66 -7.30
N GLY A 122 -1.54 12.51 -7.54
CA GLY A 122 -0.89 11.29 -7.99
C GLY A 122 -0.10 10.58 -6.88
N GLY A 123 0.85 9.72 -7.26
CA GLY A 123 1.67 8.98 -6.30
C GLY A 123 0.99 7.76 -5.67
N GLY A 124 -0.11 7.27 -6.24
CA GLY A 124 -0.85 6.09 -5.77
C GLY A 124 0.02 4.85 -5.57
N TYR A 125 1.08 4.69 -6.37
CA TYR A 125 2.02 3.57 -6.26
C TYR A 125 2.75 3.51 -4.90
N MET A 126 2.92 4.65 -4.22
CA MET A 126 3.60 4.73 -2.92
C MET A 126 2.67 4.45 -1.75
N VAL A 127 1.34 4.45 -1.96
CA VAL A 127 0.35 4.40 -0.87
C VAL A 127 0.50 3.13 -0.03
N CYS A 128 0.71 1.98 -0.68
CA CYS A 128 0.92 0.71 0.02
C CYS A 128 2.17 0.75 0.90
N ALA A 129 3.29 1.26 0.37
CA ALA A 129 4.53 1.41 1.13
C ALA A 129 4.37 2.41 2.28
N ALA A 130 3.67 3.53 2.06
CA ALA A 130 3.37 4.52 3.08
C ALA A 130 2.57 3.91 4.24
N TRP A 131 1.51 3.15 3.96
CA TRP A 131 0.74 2.44 4.98
C TRP A 131 1.58 1.45 5.78
N VAL A 132 2.47 0.70 5.12
CA VAL A 132 3.42 -0.21 5.78
C VAL A 132 4.33 0.57 6.74
N VAL A 133 4.92 1.68 6.29
CA VAL A 133 5.78 2.53 7.13
C VAL A 133 5.01 3.12 8.31
N LEU A 134 3.79 3.64 8.08
CA LEU A 134 2.96 4.26 9.12
C LEU A 134 2.57 3.25 10.22
N ILE A 135 2.19 2.03 9.83
CA ILE A 135 1.91 0.97 10.81
C ILE A 135 3.18 0.54 11.52
N GLY A 136 4.30 0.39 10.81
CA GLY A 136 5.58 0.09 11.42
C GLY A 136 5.99 1.13 12.46
N LEU A 137 5.77 2.42 12.17
CA LEU A 137 5.98 3.51 13.13
C LEU A 137 5.02 3.42 14.32
N GLY A 138 3.76 3.12 14.08
CA GLY A 138 2.77 2.89 15.13
C GLY A 138 3.17 1.75 16.07
N LEU A 139 3.63 0.62 15.52
CA LEU A 139 4.16 -0.51 16.29
C LEU A 139 5.44 -0.14 17.04
N TYR A 140 6.39 0.53 16.38
CA TYR A 140 7.63 0.96 17.03
C TYR A 140 7.37 1.85 18.25
N VAL A 141 6.53 2.89 18.09
CA VAL A 141 6.17 3.79 19.19
C VAL A 141 5.47 3.05 20.33
N HIS A 142 4.59 2.09 20.04
CA HIS A 142 4.02 1.25 21.08
C HIS A 142 5.08 0.37 21.75
N GLY A 143 6.05 -0.13 21.00
CA GLY A 143 7.08 -1.07 21.45
C GLY A 143 8.01 -0.45 22.49
N LEU A 144 8.35 0.82 22.30
CA LEU A 144 9.14 1.62 23.26
C LEU A 144 8.55 1.64 24.67
N PHE A 145 7.23 1.44 24.80
CA PHE A 145 6.52 1.45 26.08
C PHE A 145 5.86 0.11 26.44
N SER A 146 6.03 -0.93 25.61
CA SER A 146 5.27 -2.19 25.69
C SER A 146 6.17 -3.42 25.80
N GLU A 147 6.70 -3.89 24.69
CA GLU A 147 7.50 -5.11 24.59
C GLU A 147 8.56 -4.89 23.50
N GLU A 148 9.82 -5.24 23.80
CA GLU A 148 10.94 -5.07 22.85
C GLU A 148 10.69 -5.80 21.51
N LEU A 149 9.94 -6.91 21.50
CA LEU A 149 9.61 -7.60 20.24
C LEU A 149 8.78 -6.70 19.30
N LEU A 150 7.86 -5.92 19.85
CA LEU A 150 7.00 -5.02 19.07
C LEU A 150 7.82 -3.88 18.45
N GLU A 151 8.85 -3.42 19.16
CA GLU A 151 9.82 -2.44 18.66
C GLU A 151 10.58 -3.00 17.44
N TRP A 152 11.14 -4.21 17.55
CA TRP A 152 11.91 -4.86 16.48
C TRP A 152 11.05 -5.09 15.23
N ILE A 153 9.84 -5.60 15.42
CA ILE A 153 8.90 -5.81 14.31
C ILE A 153 8.46 -4.48 13.69
N GLY A 154 8.27 -3.42 14.50
CA GLY A 154 8.01 -2.07 14.02
C GLY A 154 9.12 -1.56 13.09
N VAL A 155 10.39 -1.68 13.50
CA VAL A 155 11.55 -1.30 12.69
C VAL A 155 11.61 -2.11 11.40
N LEU A 156 11.46 -3.45 11.47
CA LEU A 156 11.49 -4.30 10.29
C LEU A 156 10.36 -3.97 9.31
N THR A 157 9.18 -3.62 9.81
CA THR A 157 8.05 -3.18 8.99
C THR A 157 8.37 -1.85 8.28
N ILE A 158 8.95 -0.87 8.98
CA ILE A 158 9.40 0.40 8.37
C ILE A 158 10.43 0.13 7.27
N LEU A 159 11.45 -0.66 7.56
CA LEU A 159 12.50 -1.00 6.60
C LEU A 159 11.95 -1.73 5.38
N THR A 160 10.96 -2.61 5.56
CA THR A 160 10.28 -3.29 4.45
C THR A 160 9.57 -2.30 3.54
N GLY A 161 8.83 -1.34 4.11
CA GLY A 161 8.18 -0.28 3.33
C GLY A 161 9.18 0.59 2.56
N ILE A 162 10.26 1.04 3.20
CA ILE A 162 11.32 1.83 2.57
C ILE A 162 12.03 1.04 1.46
N ALA A 163 12.45 -0.19 1.75
CA ALA A 163 13.14 -1.04 0.80
C ALA A 163 12.29 -1.27 -0.47
N SER A 164 10.97 -1.44 -0.32
CA SER A 164 10.08 -1.61 -1.46
C SER A 164 10.11 -0.43 -2.45
N LEU A 165 10.29 0.80 -1.94
CA LEU A 165 10.43 2.01 -2.75
C LEU A 165 11.84 2.15 -3.33
N VAL A 166 12.87 1.89 -2.52
CA VAL A 166 14.28 1.97 -2.96
C VAL A 166 14.56 1.02 -4.12
N TYR A 167 14.04 -0.20 -4.04
CA TYR A 167 14.17 -1.21 -5.10
C TYR A 167 13.17 -1.02 -6.25
N ARG A 168 12.33 0.03 -6.21
CA ARG A 168 11.33 0.35 -7.24
C ARG A 168 10.47 -0.86 -7.61
N LEU A 169 9.97 -1.56 -6.58
CA LEU A 169 9.14 -2.75 -6.80
C LEU A 169 7.84 -2.37 -7.50
N ASP A 170 7.34 -3.29 -8.32
CA ASP A 170 6.04 -3.12 -8.97
C ASP A 170 4.92 -2.94 -7.92
N TYR A 171 3.93 -2.11 -8.23
CA TYR A 171 2.80 -1.84 -7.34
C TYR A 171 2.12 -3.12 -6.86
N THR A 172 1.97 -4.12 -7.72
CA THR A 172 1.39 -5.43 -7.38
C THR A 172 2.20 -6.12 -6.29
N ILE A 173 3.53 -6.08 -6.38
CA ILE A 173 4.43 -6.66 -5.40
C ILE A 173 4.37 -5.86 -4.09
N ILE A 174 4.41 -4.53 -4.15
CA ILE A 174 4.29 -3.68 -2.95
C ILE A 174 2.95 -3.93 -2.25
N ARG A 175 1.85 -4.03 -3.01
CA ARG A 175 0.51 -4.33 -2.50
C ARG A 175 0.45 -5.71 -1.85
N LEU A 176 1.08 -6.73 -2.43
CA LEU A 176 1.16 -8.07 -1.84
C LEU A 176 2.02 -8.11 -0.56
N ILE A 177 3.14 -7.39 -0.55
CA ILE A 177 3.98 -7.23 0.65
C ILE A 177 3.17 -6.56 1.74
N ALA A 178 2.50 -5.45 1.44
CA ALA A 178 1.64 -4.74 2.38
C ALA A 178 0.51 -5.66 2.89
N ALA A 179 -0.22 -6.32 2.00
CA ALA A 179 -1.27 -7.27 2.38
C ALA A 179 -0.74 -8.41 3.27
N SER A 180 0.49 -8.86 3.06
CA SER A 180 1.14 -9.89 3.89
C SER A 180 1.55 -9.35 5.26
N VAL A 181 2.11 -8.14 5.32
CA VAL A 181 2.42 -7.42 6.58
C VAL A 181 1.17 -7.28 7.43
N PHE A 182 0.06 -6.82 6.83
CA PHE A 182 -1.20 -6.63 7.52
C PHE A 182 -1.88 -7.96 7.87
N GLY A 183 -2.11 -8.83 6.89
CA GLY A 183 -3.00 -9.99 7.01
C GLY A 183 -2.34 -11.21 7.64
N LEU A 184 -1.02 -11.32 7.58
CA LEU A 184 -0.26 -12.40 8.21
C LEU A 184 0.62 -11.87 9.33
N GLY A 185 1.33 -10.77 9.07
CA GLY A 185 2.30 -10.20 10.01
C GLY A 185 1.66 -9.75 11.32
N LEU A 186 0.60 -8.93 11.29
CA LEU A 186 -0.03 -8.46 12.54
C LEU A 186 -0.72 -9.58 13.33
N PRO A 187 -1.48 -10.51 12.71
CA PRO A 187 -2.01 -11.67 13.44
C PRO A 187 -0.92 -12.58 14.01
N LEU A 188 0.16 -12.84 13.27
CA LEU A 188 1.29 -13.63 13.76
C LEU A 188 1.98 -12.94 14.94
N LEU A 189 2.17 -11.62 14.86
CA LEU A 189 2.68 -10.82 15.96
C LEU A 189 1.80 -10.96 17.20
N ALA A 190 0.47 -10.93 17.03
CA ALA A 190 -0.47 -11.13 18.14
C ALA A 190 -0.27 -12.47 18.86
N LEU A 191 0.09 -13.53 18.12
CA LEU A 191 0.39 -14.86 18.67
C LEU A 191 1.75 -14.89 19.38
N MET A 192 2.73 -14.16 18.85
CA MET A 192 4.10 -14.10 19.39
C MET A 192 4.23 -13.22 20.64
N LEU A 193 3.28 -12.29 20.90
CA LEU A 193 3.30 -11.45 22.11
C LEU A 193 3.10 -12.29 23.38
N ASP A 194 4.05 -12.15 24.30
CA ASP A 194 4.21 -13.01 25.48
C ASP A 194 3.79 -12.34 26.80
N ARG A 195 3.15 -11.16 26.74
CA ARG A 195 2.53 -10.44 27.87
C ARG A 195 3.51 -10.09 28.99
N GLY A 196 4.72 -9.62 28.63
CA GLY A 196 5.71 -9.11 29.58
C GLY A 196 6.63 -10.16 30.23
N ARG A 197 6.75 -11.36 29.66
CA ARG A 197 7.83 -12.29 30.03
C ARG A 197 9.13 -11.86 29.33
N ALA A 198 10.17 -11.56 30.11
CA ALA A 198 11.49 -11.28 29.56
C ALA A 198 12.06 -12.54 28.90
N ARG A 199 12.32 -12.48 27.59
CA ARG A 199 13.00 -13.54 26.84
C ARG A 199 14.40 -13.08 26.44
N PRO A 200 15.38 -14.00 26.38
CA PRO A 200 16.72 -13.65 25.92
C PRO A 200 16.71 -13.18 24.46
N SER A 201 17.60 -12.25 24.10
CA SER A 201 17.62 -11.57 22.80
C SER A 201 17.67 -12.52 21.60
N TRP A 202 18.32 -13.68 21.71
CA TRP A 202 18.35 -14.69 20.64
C TRP A 202 16.96 -15.22 20.26
N HIS A 203 16.09 -15.48 21.24
CA HIS A 203 14.75 -15.97 20.96
C HIS A 203 13.91 -14.92 20.23
N ARG A 204 14.08 -13.64 20.58
CA ARG A 204 13.42 -12.53 19.88
C ARG A 204 13.94 -12.37 18.47
N MET A 205 15.26 -12.47 18.26
CA MET A 205 15.85 -12.44 16.94
C MET A 205 15.32 -13.59 16.06
N ALA A 206 15.20 -14.80 16.62
CA ALA A 206 14.58 -15.92 15.93
C ALA A 206 13.09 -15.69 15.60
N GLN A 207 12.31 -15.11 16.53
CA GLN A 207 10.92 -14.73 16.29
C GLN A 207 10.79 -13.67 15.19
N SER A 208 11.63 -12.62 15.21
CA SER A 208 11.66 -11.57 14.19
C SER A 208 12.07 -12.12 12.82
N ALA A 209 13.06 -13.02 12.78
CA ALA A 209 13.46 -13.70 11.55
C ALA A 209 12.34 -14.59 11.00
N ALA A 210 11.69 -15.38 11.86
CA ALA A 210 10.54 -16.20 11.47
C ALA A 210 9.37 -15.34 10.98
N TRP A 211 9.11 -14.22 11.64
CA TRP A 211 8.09 -13.26 11.23
C TRP A 211 8.39 -12.68 9.83
N MET A 212 9.63 -12.23 9.59
CA MET A 212 10.04 -11.75 8.26
C MET A 212 9.92 -12.84 7.20
N LEU A 213 10.31 -14.08 7.53
CA LEU A 213 10.21 -15.20 6.61
C LEU A 213 8.76 -15.47 6.21
N VAL A 214 7.80 -15.36 7.13
CA VAL A 214 6.37 -15.50 6.79
C VAL A 214 5.89 -14.32 5.94
N VAL A 215 6.18 -13.09 6.36
CA VAL A 215 5.66 -11.87 5.72
C VAL A 215 6.23 -11.65 4.32
N LEU A 216 7.51 -11.95 4.10
CA LEU A 216 8.18 -11.82 2.80
C LEU A 216 8.16 -13.12 2.00
N GLY A 217 8.16 -14.27 2.67
CA GLY A 217 8.15 -15.57 2.01
C GLY A 217 6.88 -15.81 1.21
N VAL A 218 5.71 -15.38 1.70
CA VAL A 218 4.45 -15.50 0.95
C VAL A 218 4.47 -14.72 -0.37
N PRO A 219 4.73 -13.39 -0.40
CA PRO A 219 4.77 -12.65 -1.67
C PRO A 219 5.90 -13.14 -2.59
N LEU A 220 7.04 -13.60 -2.05
CA LEU A 220 8.12 -14.19 -2.85
C LEU A 220 7.74 -15.54 -3.46
N ALA A 221 7.10 -16.42 -2.68
CA ALA A 221 6.62 -17.72 -3.16
C ALA A 221 5.49 -17.56 -4.18
N LEU A 222 4.56 -16.62 -3.95
CA LEU A 222 3.51 -16.29 -4.91
C LEU A 222 4.09 -15.74 -6.21
N ARG A 223 5.16 -14.94 -6.14
CA ARG A 223 5.89 -14.48 -7.34
C ARG A 223 6.64 -15.60 -8.05
N HIS A 224 7.18 -16.57 -7.30
CA HIS A 224 8.05 -17.61 -7.85
C HIS A 224 7.27 -18.81 -8.41
N HIS A 225 6.21 -19.25 -7.72
CA HIS A 225 5.39 -20.40 -8.10
C HIS A 225 4.10 -20.01 -8.81
N GLY A 226 3.64 -18.78 -8.62
CA GLY A 226 2.48 -18.29 -9.30
C GLY A 226 2.86 -17.64 -10.62
N ASP A 227 2.18 -18.06 -11.68
CA ASP A 227 1.67 -17.15 -12.71
C ASP A 227 0.62 -16.19 -12.09
N PHE A 228 0.92 -15.64 -10.90
CA PHE A 228 0.00 -14.85 -10.08
C PHE A 228 -0.13 -13.47 -10.70
N GLY A 229 -0.94 -13.39 -11.75
CA GLY A 229 -0.84 -12.26 -12.65
C GLY A 229 -1.21 -12.62 -14.07
N ALA A 230 -0.83 -13.82 -14.51
CA ALA A 230 -1.03 -14.24 -15.87
C ALA A 230 -2.53 -14.33 -16.16
N PRO A 231 -2.99 -13.70 -17.24
CA PRO A 231 -4.32 -13.92 -17.77
C PRO A 231 -4.46 -15.41 -18.12
N ALA A 232 -5.66 -15.96 -17.96
CA ALA A 232 -5.93 -17.34 -18.36
C ALA A 232 -5.55 -17.52 -19.84
N ASP A 233 -5.00 -18.68 -20.17
CA ASP A 233 -4.58 -19.02 -21.53
C ASP A 233 -5.70 -18.66 -22.52
N ALA A 234 -5.34 -17.82 -23.48
CA ALA A 234 -6.23 -17.33 -24.50
C ALA A 234 -5.56 -17.46 -25.87
N PRO A 235 -6.32 -17.74 -26.93
CA PRO A 235 -5.78 -17.88 -28.27
C PRO A 235 -5.04 -16.61 -28.69
N ALA A 236 -3.87 -16.82 -29.31
CA ALA A 236 -3.09 -15.73 -29.87
C ALA A 236 -3.81 -15.13 -31.09
N LEU A 237 -3.82 -13.80 -31.16
CA LEU A 237 -4.45 -13.02 -32.21
C LEU A 237 -3.43 -12.05 -32.79
N SER A 238 -3.24 -12.09 -34.10
CA SER A 238 -2.37 -11.13 -34.77
C SER A 238 -3.07 -9.78 -34.94
N LEU A 239 -2.29 -8.71 -35.00
CA LEU A 239 -2.80 -7.37 -35.29
C LEU A 239 -3.61 -7.30 -36.59
N ASP A 240 -3.20 -8.04 -37.63
CA ASP A 240 -3.93 -8.08 -38.90
C ASP A 240 -5.26 -8.82 -38.79
N ALA A 241 -5.33 -9.90 -38.00
CA ALA A 241 -6.58 -10.61 -37.75
C ALA A 241 -7.54 -9.74 -36.93
N PHE A 242 -7.04 -9.05 -35.90
CA PHE A 242 -7.82 -8.10 -35.10
C PHE A 242 -8.38 -6.96 -35.97
N ARG A 243 -7.56 -6.37 -36.86
CA ARG A 243 -8.01 -5.35 -37.82
C ARG A 243 -9.09 -5.83 -38.79
N LYS A 244 -9.14 -7.14 -39.06
CA LYS A 244 -10.19 -7.79 -39.87
C LYS A 244 -11.44 -8.18 -39.06
N GLY A 245 -11.53 -7.79 -37.78
CA GLY A 245 -12.68 -8.02 -36.92
C GLY A 245 -12.64 -9.35 -36.15
N ALA A 246 -11.54 -10.11 -36.21
CA ALA A 246 -11.37 -11.27 -35.35
C ALA A 246 -11.15 -10.83 -33.89
N GLY A 247 -11.61 -11.62 -32.92
CA GLY A 247 -11.45 -11.32 -31.50
C GLY A 247 -12.51 -10.38 -30.90
N ALA A 248 -13.58 -10.07 -31.63
CA ALA A 248 -14.70 -9.27 -31.14
C ALA A 248 -15.46 -9.93 -29.97
N VAL A 249 -15.40 -11.26 -29.86
CA VAL A 249 -16.04 -12.04 -28.79
C VAL A 249 -15.02 -13.00 -28.18
N GLY A 250 -15.06 -13.09 -26.85
CA GLY A 250 -14.17 -13.95 -26.07
C GLY A 250 -12.85 -13.27 -25.71
N ARG A 251 -11.98 -14.05 -25.07
CA ARG A 251 -10.66 -13.60 -24.60
C ARG A 251 -9.60 -13.98 -25.62
N HIS A 252 -8.72 -13.04 -25.97
CA HIS A 252 -7.63 -13.24 -26.94
C HIS A 252 -6.35 -12.54 -26.46
N VAL A 253 -5.19 -13.06 -26.85
CA VAL A 253 -3.90 -12.38 -26.65
C VAL A 253 -3.49 -11.72 -27.96
N LEU A 254 -3.58 -10.40 -28.03
CA LEU A 254 -3.17 -9.61 -29.18
C LEU A 254 -1.67 -9.34 -29.16
N THR A 255 -0.94 -9.78 -30.18
CA THR A 255 0.48 -9.45 -30.35
C THR A 255 0.63 -8.20 -31.23
N LEU A 256 1.18 -7.13 -30.64
CA LEU A 256 1.61 -5.93 -31.33
C LEU A 256 3.09 -6.07 -31.70
N PRO A 257 3.47 -6.08 -32.99
CA PRO A 257 4.86 -6.17 -33.38
C PRO A 257 5.63 -4.88 -33.05
N ALA A 258 6.95 -4.99 -32.92
CA ALA A 258 7.83 -3.83 -32.93
C ALA A 258 7.60 -3.01 -34.22
N GLY A 259 7.72 -1.69 -34.13
CA GLY A 259 7.39 -0.78 -35.22
C GLY A 259 5.91 -0.39 -35.30
N THR A 260 5.04 -0.95 -34.46
CA THR A 260 3.63 -0.55 -34.43
C THR A 260 3.49 0.90 -33.93
N PRO A 261 2.83 1.80 -34.68
CA PRO A 261 2.56 3.16 -34.22
C PRO A 261 1.47 3.15 -33.14
N VAL A 262 1.75 3.81 -32.02
CA VAL A 262 0.85 3.94 -30.87
C VAL A 262 0.71 5.43 -30.57
N PRO A 263 -0.27 6.12 -31.19
CA PRO A 263 -0.52 7.52 -30.90
C PRO A 263 -0.99 7.66 -29.45
N VAL A 264 -0.29 8.46 -28.66
CA VAL A 264 -0.66 8.76 -27.27
C VAL A 264 -1.25 10.16 -27.20
N GLU A 265 -2.53 10.25 -26.89
CA GLU A 265 -3.21 11.52 -26.70
C GLU A 265 -2.95 12.07 -25.30
N ILE A 266 -2.36 13.27 -25.23
CA ILE A 266 -2.17 14.00 -23.99
C ILE A 266 -3.13 15.19 -23.97
N ARG A 267 -3.88 15.28 -22.87
CA ARG A 267 -4.72 16.43 -22.54
C ARG A 267 -4.15 17.11 -21.30
N VAL A 268 -3.70 18.35 -21.46
CA VAL A 268 -3.29 19.21 -20.35
C VAL A 268 -4.50 20.05 -19.94
N ASN A 269 -5.02 19.82 -18.73
CA ASN A 269 -6.12 20.61 -18.17
C ASN A 269 -5.55 21.60 -17.14
N GLY A 270 -6.06 22.84 -17.14
CA GLY A 270 -5.69 23.83 -16.14
C GLY A 270 -6.55 25.10 -16.24
N ASN A 271 -6.42 25.97 -15.23
CA ASN A 271 -7.06 27.29 -15.23
C ASN A 271 -6.19 28.38 -15.88
N ILE A 272 -4.91 28.09 -16.13
CA ILE A 272 -3.94 29.03 -16.72
C ILE A 272 -3.72 28.85 -18.23
N PHE A 273 -4.09 27.69 -18.78
CA PHE A 273 -4.00 27.40 -20.22
C PHE A 273 -5.40 27.35 -20.82
N ARG A 274 -5.59 27.92 -22.01
CA ARG A 274 -6.77 27.62 -22.81
C ARG A 274 -6.63 26.17 -23.30
N ASN A 275 -7.59 25.32 -22.99
CA ASN A 275 -7.59 23.93 -23.44
C ASN A 275 -7.62 23.88 -24.98
N ASP A 276 -6.48 23.60 -25.58
CA ASP A 276 -6.38 23.25 -27.01
C ASP A 276 -6.83 21.78 -27.23
N PRO A 277 -7.11 21.34 -28.48
CA PRO A 277 -7.44 19.95 -28.74
C PRO A 277 -6.28 19.03 -28.33
N ALA A 278 -6.60 17.79 -27.98
CA ALA A 278 -5.64 16.82 -27.47
C ALA A 278 -4.36 16.78 -28.34
N THR A 279 -3.20 16.91 -27.71
CA THR A 279 -1.92 16.80 -28.41
C THR A 279 -1.58 15.32 -28.57
N THR A 280 -1.42 14.85 -29.80
CA THR A 280 -1.05 13.47 -30.07
C THR A 280 0.47 13.33 -30.15
N LEU A 281 1.05 12.51 -29.28
CA LEU A 281 2.45 12.08 -29.36
C LEU A 281 2.54 10.83 -30.26
N PRO A 282 3.26 10.89 -31.39
CA PRO A 282 3.43 9.73 -32.26
C PRO A 282 4.51 8.79 -31.70
N LEU A 283 4.13 7.89 -30.79
CA LEU A 283 5.04 6.87 -30.29
C LEU A 283 5.05 5.65 -31.22
N THR A 284 6.16 4.92 -31.22
CA THR A 284 6.31 3.66 -31.95
C THR A 284 6.87 2.61 -31.01
N LEU A 285 6.29 1.41 -31.02
CA LEU A 285 6.78 0.32 -30.18
C LEU A 285 8.19 -0.09 -30.59
N SER A 286 9.13 -0.09 -29.65
CA SER A 286 10.50 -0.56 -29.89
C SER A 286 10.65 -2.08 -29.76
N LYS A 287 9.70 -2.73 -29.07
CA LYS A 287 9.67 -4.16 -28.81
C LYS A 287 8.25 -4.70 -29.06
N PRO A 288 8.11 -6.00 -29.37
CA PRO A 288 6.79 -6.61 -29.43
C PRO A 288 6.14 -6.58 -28.04
N VAL A 289 4.84 -6.33 -28.03
CA VAL A 289 4.02 -6.31 -26.81
C VAL A 289 2.81 -7.20 -27.04
N GLU A 290 2.52 -8.05 -26.07
CA GLU A 290 1.29 -8.82 -26.03
C GLU A 290 0.30 -8.14 -25.09
N LEU A 291 -0.95 -8.05 -25.51
CA LEU A 291 -2.05 -7.45 -24.77
C LEU A 291 -3.17 -8.46 -24.63
N VAL A 292 -3.87 -8.46 -23.50
CA VAL A 292 -5.11 -9.23 -23.38
C VAL A 292 -6.30 -8.39 -23.83
N LEU A 293 -7.09 -8.99 -24.72
CA LEU A 293 -8.40 -8.51 -25.12
C LEU A 293 -9.47 -9.36 -24.47
N GLU A 294 -10.54 -8.72 -24.01
CA GLU A 294 -11.79 -9.35 -23.62
C GLU A 294 -12.91 -8.69 -24.40
N ASN A 295 -13.58 -9.47 -25.25
CA ASN A 295 -14.64 -9.01 -26.15
C ASN A 295 -14.20 -7.79 -26.99
N GLY A 296 -12.98 -7.87 -27.55
CA GLY A 296 -12.38 -6.82 -28.38
C GLY A 296 -11.83 -5.60 -27.62
N VAL A 297 -11.95 -5.55 -26.29
CA VAL A 297 -11.48 -4.44 -25.47
C VAL A 297 -10.22 -4.85 -24.68
N PRO A 298 -9.14 -4.04 -24.68
CA PRO A 298 -7.98 -4.31 -23.85
C PRO A 298 -8.35 -4.37 -22.37
N THR A 299 -7.95 -5.44 -21.67
CA THR A 299 -8.10 -5.53 -20.20
C THR A 299 -7.04 -4.69 -19.46
N GLY A 300 -6.04 -4.23 -20.21
CA GLY A 300 -4.83 -3.56 -19.74
C GLY A 300 -3.71 -4.52 -19.33
N ASP A 301 -3.98 -5.83 -19.27
CA ASP A 301 -2.91 -6.80 -19.04
C ASP A 301 -1.98 -6.84 -20.26
N ALA A 302 -0.69 -6.70 -20.03
CA ALA A 302 0.33 -6.61 -21.06
C ALA A 302 1.61 -7.36 -20.69
N ARG A 303 2.35 -7.88 -21.65
CA ARG A 303 3.73 -8.36 -21.43
C ARG A 303 4.62 -8.03 -22.61
N PHE A 304 5.91 -7.91 -22.36
CA PHE A 304 6.88 -8.04 -23.44
C PHE A 304 7.13 -9.52 -23.71
N ASP A 305 7.55 -9.82 -24.94
CA ASP A 305 7.88 -11.20 -25.31
C ASP A 305 8.92 -11.80 -24.34
N GLY A 306 8.62 -12.98 -23.81
CA GLY A 306 9.42 -13.67 -22.79
C GLY A 306 9.41 -13.06 -21.38
N GLU A 307 8.69 -11.96 -21.13
CA GLU A 307 8.58 -11.33 -19.82
C GLU A 307 7.27 -11.71 -19.08
N PRO A 308 7.23 -11.59 -17.74
CA PRO A 308 6.01 -11.82 -16.97
C PRO A 308 4.89 -10.84 -17.33
N TRP A 309 3.64 -11.28 -17.17
CA TRP A 309 2.46 -10.43 -17.36
C TRP A 309 2.39 -9.28 -16.34
N MET A 310 2.23 -8.07 -16.86
CA MET A 310 1.86 -6.85 -16.14
C MET A 310 0.34 -6.70 -16.18
N ARG A 311 -0.32 -6.37 -15.07
CA ARG A 311 -1.80 -6.26 -15.03
C ARG A 311 -2.33 -4.88 -15.35
N GLY A 312 -3.52 -4.83 -15.96
CA GLY A 312 -4.19 -3.63 -16.46
C GLY A 312 -4.64 -2.57 -15.46
N THR A 313 -4.52 -2.84 -14.17
CA THR A 313 -4.66 -1.81 -13.13
C THR A 313 -3.41 -0.94 -12.99
N VAL A 314 -2.30 -1.34 -13.63
CA VAL A 314 -1.08 -0.53 -13.75
C VAL A 314 -1.26 0.37 -14.96
N GLY A 315 -1.80 1.57 -14.75
CA GLY A 315 -1.71 2.61 -15.78
C GLY A 315 -0.24 2.75 -16.21
N LEU A 316 0.01 2.86 -17.52
CA LEU A 316 1.34 3.23 -18.01
C LEU A 316 1.73 4.54 -17.33
N TRP A 317 2.71 4.50 -16.44
CA TRP A 317 3.10 5.68 -15.68
C TRP A 317 4.02 6.55 -16.53
N LEU A 318 3.53 7.73 -16.88
CA LEU A 318 4.36 8.78 -17.44
C LEU A 318 5.04 9.50 -16.28
N HIS A 319 6.33 9.22 -16.08
CA HIS A 319 7.13 9.93 -15.09
C HIS A 319 7.73 11.17 -15.75
N VAL A 320 7.40 12.36 -15.24
CA VAL A 320 7.99 13.63 -15.67
C VAL A 320 9.05 14.04 -14.65
N PRO A 321 10.32 13.60 -14.77
CA PRO A 321 11.36 13.91 -13.80
C PRO A 321 11.67 15.41 -13.71
N LYS A 322 11.45 16.14 -14.80
CA LYS A 322 11.85 17.53 -14.93
C LYS A 322 10.89 18.27 -15.84
N LEU A 323 10.52 19.47 -15.39
CA LEU A 323 9.74 20.44 -16.13
C LEU A 323 10.51 21.76 -16.09
N ASP A 324 11.08 22.16 -17.22
CA ASP A 324 11.87 23.37 -17.36
C ASP A 324 11.07 24.43 -18.12
N GLY A 325 11.01 25.64 -17.58
CA GLY A 325 10.54 26.81 -18.31
C GLY A 325 11.71 27.55 -18.95
N ASP A 326 11.55 27.94 -20.20
CA ASP A 326 12.47 28.82 -20.92
C ASP A 326 11.68 30.00 -21.50
N LEU A 327 12.31 31.17 -21.58
CA LEU A 327 11.70 32.39 -22.15
C LEU A 327 12.78 33.14 -22.93
N THR A 328 12.67 33.09 -24.26
CA THR A 328 13.57 33.80 -25.15
C THR A 328 12.84 34.91 -25.90
N PRO A 329 13.50 36.03 -26.24
CA PRO A 329 12.87 37.13 -26.99
C PRO A 329 12.30 36.68 -28.35
N ASP A 330 12.98 35.76 -29.04
CA ASP A 330 12.60 35.30 -30.38
C ASP A 330 11.62 34.11 -30.37
N GLY A 331 11.67 33.26 -29.33
CA GLY A 331 10.88 32.03 -29.23
C GLY A 331 9.69 32.09 -28.26
N GLY A 332 9.59 33.14 -27.44
CA GLY A 332 8.54 33.26 -26.43
C GLY A 332 8.68 32.27 -25.26
N PRO A 333 7.65 32.15 -24.40
CA PRO A 333 7.65 31.22 -23.28
C PRO A 333 7.45 29.77 -23.74
N VAL A 334 8.33 28.87 -23.32
CA VAL A 334 8.26 27.43 -23.61
C VAL A 334 8.42 26.64 -22.33
N VAL A 335 7.54 25.67 -22.11
CA VAL A 335 7.68 24.67 -21.03
C VAL A 335 8.09 23.34 -21.67
N ARG A 336 9.23 22.80 -21.23
CA ARG A 336 9.77 21.52 -21.69
C ARG A 336 9.65 20.49 -20.57
N ALA A 337 9.02 19.37 -20.88
CA ALA A 337 8.93 18.24 -19.99
C ALA A 337 9.71 17.07 -20.60
N VAL A 338 10.61 16.46 -19.83
CA VAL A 338 11.12 15.13 -20.18
C VAL A 338 10.09 14.15 -19.66
N VAL A 339 9.57 13.26 -20.50
CA VAL A 339 8.56 12.27 -20.10
C VAL A 339 9.14 10.88 -20.31
N ASN A 340 9.26 10.11 -19.23
CA ASN A 340 9.71 8.73 -19.27
C ASN A 340 8.49 7.81 -19.19
N ALA A 341 8.19 7.14 -20.30
CA ALA A 341 7.20 6.06 -20.34
C ALA A 341 7.92 4.72 -20.11
N ASN A 342 8.15 4.39 -18.84
CA ASN A 342 8.82 3.15 -18.47
C ASN A 342 7.81 2.16 -17.89
N THR A 343 7.83 0.92 -18.35
CA THR A 343 7.34 -0.22 -17.58
C THR A 343 8.34 -0.48 -16.45
N MET A 344 7.89 -0.91 -15.26
CA MET A 344 8.79 -1.10 -14.11
C MET A 344 9.84 -2.21 -14.31
N ALA A 345 9.78 -2.96 -15.42
CA ALA A 345 10.89 -3.73 -15.95
C ALA A 345 11.79 -2.83 -16.81
N ALA A 346 12.75 -2.15 -16.19
CA ALA A 346 13.84 -1.56 -16.97
C ALA A 346 14.63 -2.69 -17.67
N PRO A 347 15.08 -2.49 -18.93
CA PRO A 347 16.01 -3.42 -19.56
C PRO A 347 17.28 -3.45 -18.70
N ARG A 348 17.73 -4.65 -18.33
CA ARG A 348 19.11 -4.80 -17.87
C ARG A 348 20.02 -4.39 -19.05
N PRO A 349 21.10 -3.63 -18.78
CA PRO A 349 22.12 -3.33 -19.78
C PRO A 349 22.75 -4.59 -20.35
#